data_AF-A0A1V5E417-F1
#
_entry.id   AF-A0A1V5E417-F1
#
_cell.length_a   1.000
_cell.length_b   1.000
_cell.length_c   1.000
_cell.angle_alpha   90.00
_cell.angle_beta   90.00
_cell.angle_gamma   90.00
#
_symmetry.space_group_name_H-M   'P 1'
#
loop_
_entity.id
_entity.type
_entity.pdbx_description
1 polymer ?
#
loop_
_entity_poly.entity_id
_entity_poly.type
_entity_poly.pdbx_seq_one_letter_code
_entity_poly.pdbx_strand_id
1 'polypeptide(L)'
;MNPKAHPVFEQISLFDDAYTLYNCGLSDLIALNLQAARDSFERYGEIYRAQDQVADFLKLITSLEEKLAEIPAGDDEAAHLYDLLDAFESDPDAVFCLAKDIRDGIRSSFHRKILQSLEKHHLVGAPYLSNSVPTGYVYLQAGRPDEAIAALQACLPLSPGNALIYGYLGDAYVLRTEIAAARQCYLNACLSDPKAVDWNFLKDSELASLKDRLVDRYGNEALALEWLPVHAMLQDLFKPNLLGLYGGLKELVEDYLALQKKCQRAPEPVLKARLFLRALLLCNQEAHLRFIKTVNFIDLRKMMKSLDAGLFAKYLKWIEQRKSDLK
;
A
#
# COMPACT_ATOMS: atom_id res chain seq x y z
N MET A 1 -53.75 -16.78 57.12
CA MET A 1 -53.19 -17.83 56.26
C MET A 1 -53.34 -17.40 54.80
N ASN A 2 -52.18 -17.12 54.18
CA ASN A 2 -51.82 -16.89 52.77
C ASN A 2 -52.70 -16.01 51.85
N PRO A 3 -52.21 -14.80 51.47
CA PRO A 3 -52.54 -14.22 50.17
C PRO A 3 -51.78 -15.00 49.09
N LYS A 4 -52.49 -15.51 48.08
CA LYS A 4 -51.88 -16.20 46.93
C LYS A 4 -51.05 -15.19 46.14
N ALA A 5 -49.74 -15.42 46.09
CA ALA A 5 -48.81 -14.70 45.23
C ALA A 5 -49.23 -14.90 43.75
N HIS A 6 -49.49 -13.81 43.06
CA HIS A 6 -49.57 -13.82 41.60
C HIS A 6 -48.15 -14.05 41.04
N PRO A 7 -47.95 -14.94 40.07
CA PRO A 7 -46.68 -15.04 39.38
C PRO A 7 -46.45 -13.72 38.64
N VAL A 8 -45.41 -12.99 39.02
CA VAL A 8 -44.89 -11.86 38.25
C VAL A 8 -44.31 -12.48 36.98
N PHE A 9 -45.05 -12.39 35.88
CA PHE A 9 -44.46 -12.60 34.57
C PHE A 9 -43.60 -11.37 34.29
N GLU A 10 -42.29 -11.49 34.47
CA GLU A 10 -41.36 -10.58 33.80
C GLU A 10 -41.61 -10.70 32.31
N GLN A 11 -42.23 -9.67 31.75
CA GLN A 11 -42.38 -9.52 30.32
C GLN A 11 -41.00 -9.18 29.76
N ILE A 12 -40.22 -10.22 29.46
CA ILE A 12 -38.95 -10.08 28.75
C ILE A 12 -39.31 -9.56 27.36
N SER A 13 -38.75 -8.40 26.99
CA SER A 13 -38.95 -7.79 25.68
C SER A 13 -38.36 -8.68 24.60
N LEU A 14 -39.21 -9.51 23.98
CA LEU A 14 -38.79 -10.61 23.11
C LEU A 14 -38.33 -10.18 21.71
N PHE A 15 -38.36 -8.88 21.37
CA PHE A 15 -38.16 -8.43 19.98
C PHE A 15 -37.06 -7.38 19.75
N ASP A 16 -36.46 -6.77 20.79
CA ASP A 16 -35.39 -5.76 20.61
C ASP A 16 -34.06 -6.09 21.34
N ASP A 17 -34.06 -6.96 22.36
CA ASP A 17 -32.88 -7.20 23.20
C ASP A 17 -31.87 -8.19 22.59
N ALA A 18 -32.32 -9.09 21.72
CA ALA A 18 -31.48 -10.14 21.12
C ALA A 18 -30.41 -9.56 20.19
N TYR A 19 -30.85 -8.74 19.24
CA TYR A 19 -29.98 -8.04 18.32
C TYR A 19 -29.12 -7.02 19.06
N THR A 20 -29.63 -6.42 20.14
CA THR A 20 -28.86 -5.49 20.96
C THR A 20 -27.65 -6.19 21.60
N LEU A 21 -27.82 -7.34 22.26
CA LEU A 21 -26.69 -8.07 22.87
C LEU A 21 -25.68 -8.57 21.84
N TYR A 22 -26.14 -9.13 20.74
CA TYR A 22 -25.25 -9.62 19.68
C TYR A 22 -24.49 -8.46 19.03
N ASN A 23 -25.17 -7.35 18.71
CA ASN A 23 -24.53 -6.16 18.14
C ASN A 23 -23.61 -5.45 19.15
N CYS A 24 -23.92 -5.47 20.44
CA CYS A 24 -23.02 -5.02 21.51
C CYS A 24 -21.75 -5.87 21.51
N GLY A 25 -21.87 -7.20 21.50
CA GLY A 25 -20.73 -8.10 21.41
C GLY A 25 -19.85 -7.84 20.18
N LEU A 26 -20.47 -7.64 19.01
CA LEU A 26 -19.75 -7.26 17.79
C LEU A 26 -19.06 -5.89 17.90
N SER A 27 -19.76 -4.88 18.45
CA SER A 27 -19.21 -3.54 18.63
C SER A 27 -18.02 -3.55 19.58
N ASP A 28 -18.11 -4.29 20.69
CA ASP A 28 -17.03 -4.45 21.65
C ASP A 28 -15.87 -5.25 21.07
N LEU A 29 -16.14 -6.30 20.29
CA LEU A 29 -15.10 -7.03 19.56
C LEU A 29 -14.37 -6.13 18.57
N ILE A 30 -15.11 -5.35 17.78
CA ILE A 30 -14.55 -4.34 16.85
C ILE A 30 -13.67 -3.35 17.61
N ALA A 31 -14.10 -2.91 18.81
CA ALA A 31 -13.35 -2.00 19.66
C ALA A 31 -12.17 -2.65 20.40
N LEU A 32 -11.98 -3.97 20.27
CA LEU A 32 -11.03 -4.79 21.05
C LEU A 32 -11.29 -4.77 22.57
N ASN A 33 -12.53 -4.52 22.99
CA ASN A 33 -13.01 -4.67 24.36
C ASN A 33 -13.36 -6.14 24.63
N LEU A 34 -12.35 -7.02 24.58
CA LEU A 34 -12.53 -8.47 24.48
C LEU A 34 -13.37 -9.10 25.60
N GLN A 35 -13.19 -8.65 26.85
CA GLN A 35 -13.99 -9.16 27.97
C GLN A 35 -15.48 -8.76 27.85
N ALA A 36 -15.77 -7.50 27.50
CA ALA A 36 -17.16 -7.04 27.32
C ALA A 36 -17.84 -7.73 26.13
N ALA A 37 -17.06 -7.99 25.07
CA ALA A 37 -17.51 -8.78 23.92
C ALA A 37 -17.85 -10.23 24.34
N ARG A 38 -16.98 -10.88 25.12
CA ARG A 38 -17.21 -12.23 25.66
C ARG A 38 -18.50 -12.27 26.47
N ASP A 39 -18.63 -11.39 27.47
CA ASP A 39 -19.79 -11.35 28.35
C ASP A 39 -21.10 -11.18 27.56
N SER A 40 -21.08 -10.35 26.51
CA SER A 40 -22.23 -10.13 25.62
C SER A 40 -22.58 -11.37 24.80
N PHE A 41 -21.58 -12.05 24.23
CA PHE A 41 -21.79 -13.25 23.41
C PHE A 41 -22.21 -14.47 24.24
N GLU A 42 -21.62 -14.68 25.42
CA GLU A 42 -22.01 -15.75 26.34
C GLU A 42 -23.47 -15.56 26.79
N ARG A 43 -23.82 -14.33 27.21
CA ARG A 43 -25.20 -14.01 27.59
C ARG A 43 -26.19 -14.19 26.44
N TYR A 44 -25.83 -13.80 25.22
CA TYR A 44 -26.64 -14.06 24.03
C TYR A 44 -26.81 -15.57 23.78
N GLY A 45 -25.72 -16.34 23.83
CA GLY A 45 -25.73 -17.79 23.64
C GLY A 45 -26.60 -18.50 24.68
N GLU A 46 -26.57 -18.07 25.94
CA GLU A 46 -27.41 -18.60 27.02
C GLU A 46 -28.89 -18.27 26.85
N ILE A 47 -29.24 -16.99 26.64
CA ILE A 47 -30.64 -16.54 26.55
C ILE A 47 -31.35 -17.18 25.34
N TYR A 48 -30.67 -17.24 24.20
CA TYR A 48 -31.27 -17.67 22.93
C TYR A 48 -30.91 -19.10 22.53
N ARG A 49 -30.15 -19.83 23.36
CA ARG A 49 -29.62 -21.18 23.06
C ARG A 49 -28.87 -21.22 21.71
N ALA A 50 -28.07 -20.19 21.48
CA ALA A 50 -27.35 -19.95 20.23
C ALA A 50 -25.83 -20.14 20.42
N GLN A 51 -25.41 -21.11 21.24
CA GLN A 51 -23.99 -21.36 21.55
C GLN A 51 -23.17 -21.60 20.28
N ASP A 52 -23.70 -22.37 19.33
CA ASP A 52 -23.03 -22.66 18.06
C ASP A 52 -22.82 -21.39 17.21
N GLN A 53 -23.72 -20.40 17.32
CA GLN A 53 -23.63 -19.14 16.57
C GLN A 53 -22.53 -18.21 17.09
N VAL A 54 -22.23 -18.28 18.39
CA VAL A 54 -21.21 -17.43 19.03
C VAL A 54 -19.88 -18.14 19.27
N ALA A 55 -19.81 -19.46 19.04
CA ALA A 55 -18.63 -20.28 19.31
C ALA A 55 -17.36 -19.74 18.63
N ASP A 56 -17.45 -19.37 17.35
CA ASP A 56 -16.31 -18.85 16.59
C ASP A 56 -15.85 -17.48 17.12
N PHE A 57 -16.78 -16.61 17.53
CA PHE A 57 -16.45 -15.32 18.14
C PHE A 57 -15.75 -15.51 19.50
N LEU A 58 -16.24 -16.43 20.33
CA LEU A 58 -15.64 -16.73 21.64
C LEU A 58 -14.25 -17.37 21.49
N LYS A 59 -14.06 -18.24 20.50
CA LYS A 59 -12.74 -18.80 20.14
C LYS A 59 -11.77 -17.70 19.71
N LEU A 60 -12.20 -16.81 18.83
CA LEU A 60 -11.40 -15.67 18.38
C LEU A 60 -11.04 -14.74 19.54
N ILE A 61 -12.00 -14.36 20.38
CA ILE A 61 -11.79 -13.53 21.56
C ILE A 61 -10.73 -14.14 22.47
N THR A 62 -10.83 -15.43 22.74
CA THR A 62 -9.89 -16.14 23.62
C THR A 62 -8.48 -16.12 23.02
N SER A 63 -8.33 -16.40 21.71
CA SER A 63 -7.03 -16.32 21.04
C SER A 63 -6.44 -14.90 21.04
N LEU A 64 -7.27 -13.87 20.83
CA LEU A 64 -6.82 -12.49 20.86
C LEU A 64 -6.39 -12.05 22.27
N GLU A 65 -7.12 -12.45 23.31
CA GLU A 65 -6.76 -12.15 24.71
C GLU A 65 -5.42 -12.76 25.09
N GLU A 66 -5.21 -14.05 24.78
CA GLU A 66 -3.95 -14.75 25.04
C GLU A 66 -2.78 -14.02 24.35
N LYS A 67 -2.91 -13.76 23.05
CA LYS A 67 -1.84 -13.11 22.27
C LYS A 67 -1.60 -11.66 22.69
N LEU A 68 -2.64 -10.89 23.04
CA LEU A 68 -2.48 -9.52 23.53
C LEU A 68 -1.82 -9.48 24.92
N ALA A 69 -2.07 -10.48 25.77
CA ALA A 69 -1.44 -10.59 27.09
C ALA A 69 0.07 -10.92 27.00
N GLU A 70 0.50 -11.60 25.94
CA GLU A 70 1.91 -11.93 25.68
C GLU A 70 2.72 -10.74 25.16
N ILE A 71 2.07 -9.65 24.72
CA ILE A 71 2.77 -8.48 24.16
C ILE A 71 3.58 -7.77 25.25
N PRO A 72 4.91 -7.64 25.09
CA PRO A 72 5.73 -6.95 26.06
C PRO A 72 5.39 -5.46 26.12
N ALA A 73 5.40 -4.91 27.34
CA ALA A 73 5.32 -3.47 27.52
C ALA A 73 6.68 -2.83 27.22
N GLY A 74 6.72 -1.91 26.27
CA GLY A 74 7.93 -1.17 25.91
C GLY A 74 7.95 -0.77 24.43
N ASP A 75 9.13 -0.39 23.95
CA ASP A 75 9.31 0.15 22.59
C ASP A 75 8.90 -0.84 21.48
N ASP A 76 8.95 -2.15 21.77
CA ASP A 76 8.55 -3.22 20.84
C ASP A 76 7.04 -3.48 20.80
N GLU A 77 6.25 -2.88 21.71
CA GLU A 77 4.80 -3.10 21.80
C GLU A 77 4.10 -2.83 20.45
N ALA A 78 4.52 -1.79 19.73
CA ALA A 78 3.94 -1.44 18.42
C ALA A 78 4.23 -2.51 17.35
N ALA A 79 5.42 -3.11 17.36
CA ALA A 79 5.81 -4.15 16.41
C ALA A 79 5.01 -5.44 16.64
N HIS A 80 4.91 -5.88 17.89
CA HIS A 80 4.12 -7.06 18.25
C HIS A 80 2.62 -6.90 17.97
N LEU A 81 2.06 -5.69 18.19
CA LEU A 81 0.69 -5.39 17.83
C LEU A 81 0.47 -5.44 16.31
N TYR A 82 1.46 -5.01 15.52
CA TYR A 82 1.41 -5.10 14.07
C TYR A 82 1.49 -6.57 13.61
N ASP A 83 2.41 -7.37 14.16
CA ASP A 83 2.54 -8.79 13.83
C ASP A 83 1.26 -9.57 14.17
N LEU A 84 0.60 -9.23 15.28
CA LEU A 84 -0.70 -9.80 15.65
C LEU A 84 -1.79 -9.43 14.65
N LEU A 85 -1.83 -8.17 14.19
CA LEU A 85 -2.76 -7.74 13.14
C LEU A 85 -2.51 -8.50 11.83
N ASP A 86 -1.26 -8.62 11.39
CA ASP A 86 -0.89 -9.33 10.16
C ASP A 86 -1.28 -10.82 10.24
N ALA A 87 -1.05 -11.45 11.39
CA ALA A 87 -1.48 -12.82 11.65
C ALA A 87 -3.01 -12.97 11.64
N PHE A 88 -3.75 -11.99 12.17
CA PHE A 88 -5.21 -11.97 12.13
C PHE A 88 -5.74 -11.80 10.69
N GLU A 89 -5.15 -10.91 9.89
CA GLU A 89 -5.55 -10.70 8.50
C GLU A 89 -5.21 -11.89 7.60
N SER A 90 -4.17 -12.66 7.97
CA SER A 90 -3.75 -13.87 7.28
C SER A 90 -4.50 -15.14 7.72
N ASP A 91 -5.26 -15.09 8.82
CA ASP A 91 -5.97 -16.24 9.36
C ASP A 91 -7.20 -16.60 8.49
N PRO A 92 -7.22 -17.79 7.84
CA PRO A 92 -8.35 -18.21 7.01
C PRO A 92 -9.67 -18.26 7.79
N ASP A 93 -9.63 -18.62 9.08
CA ASP A 93 -10.84 -18.69 9.92
C ASP A 93 -11.39 -17.28 10.14
N ALA A 94 -10.54 -16.30 10.44
CA ALA A 94 -10.96 -14.91 10.61
C ALA A 94 -11.50 -14.31 9.30
N VAL A 95 -10.85 -14.60 8.17
CA VAL A 95 -11.26 -14.13 6.83
C VAL A 95 -12.57 -14.78 6.36
N PHE A 96 -12.85 -16.02 6.77
CA PHE A 96 -14.07 -16.73 6.39
C PHE A 96 -15.24 -16.44 7.33
N CYS A 97 -15.02 -16.44 8.64
CA CYS A 97 -16.07 -16.37 9.65
C CYS A 97 -16.56 -14.94 9.93
N LEU A 98 -15.71 -13.92 9.74
CA LEU A 98 -16.10 -12.54 10.01
C LEU A 98 -16.53 -11.82 8.73
N ALA A 99 -17.63 -11.07 8.80
CA ALA A 99 -17.99 -10.14 7.74
C ALA A 99 -16.89 -9.08 7.55
N LYS A 100 -16.76 -8.56 6.31
CA LYS A 100 -15.68 -7.65 5.93
C LYS A 100 -15.64 -6.39 6.79
N ASP A 101 -16.79 -5.81 7.09
CA ASP A 101 -16.96 -4.63 7.93
C ASP A 101 -16.45 -4.86 9.37
N ILE A 102 -16.70 -6.04 9.94
CA ILE A 102 -16.17 -6.42 11.26
C ILE A 102 -14.64 -6.49 11.21
N ARG A 103 -14.08 -7.15 10.18
CA ARG A 103 -12.61 -7.24 10.01
C ARG A 103 -11.98 -5.87 9.82
N ASP A 104 -12.58 -5.02 8.99
CA ASP A 104 -12.12 -3.65 8.74
C ASP A 104 -12.18 -2.80 10.03
N GLY A 105 -13.20 -3.03 10.88
CA GLY A 105 -13.34 -2.39 12.20
C GLY A 105 -12.26 -2.83 13.19
N ILE A 106 -12.03 -4.15 13.31
CA ILE A 106 -10.97 -4.73 14.15
C ILE A 106 -9.61 -4.20 13.71
N ARG A 107 -9.31 -4.23 12.40
CA ARG A 107 -8.10 -3.64 11.82
C ARG A 107 -7.92 -2.18 12.23
N SER A 108 -8.98 -1.38 12.13
CA SER A 108 -8.94 0.04 12.52
C SER A 108 -8.64 0.23 14.01
N SER A 109 -9.16 -0.63 14.88
CA SER A 109 -8.85 -0.62 16.32
C SER A 109 -7.41 -1.06 16.61
N PHE A 110 -6.88 -2.06 15.90
CA PHE A 110 -5.48 -2.43 15.97
C PHE A 110 -4.57 -1.27 15.57
N HIS A 111 -4.80 -0.63 14.42
CA HIS A 111 -4.01 0.53 14.01
C HIS A 111 -4.06 1.65 15.05
N ARG A 112 -5.24 1.94 15.62
CA ARG A 112 -5.36 2.92 16.71
C ARG A 112 -4.49 2.54 17.92
N LYS A 113 -4.49 1.27 18.33
CA LYS A 113 -3.68 0.79 19.45
C LYS A 113 -2.18 0.84 19.14
N ILE A 114 -1.77 0.52 17.91
CA ILE A 114 -0.39 0.64 17.43
C ILE A 114 0.06 2.10 17.50
N LEU A 115 -0.76 3.03 17.01
CA LEU A 115 -0.45 4.46 17.07
C LEU A 115 -0.35 4.99 18.51
N GLN A 116 -1.25 4.57 19.40
CA GLN A 116 -1.16 4.89 20.83
C GLN A 116 0.13 4.36 21.46
N SER A 117 0.57 3.16 21.08
CA SER A 117 1.85 2.61 21.52
C SER A 117 3.04 3.45 21.05
N LEU A 118 3.04 3.85 19.77
CA LEU A 118 4.08 4.74 19.23
C LEU A 118 4.15 6.10 19.94
N GLU A 119 2.98 6.68 20.24
CA GLU A 119 2.88 7.95 20.98
C GLU A 119 3.35 7.79 22.44
N LYS A 120 2.90 6.73 23.13
CA LYS A 120 3.23 6.42 24.53
C LYS A 120 4.73 6.23 24.74
N HIS A 121 5.40 5.53 23.83
CA HIS A 121 6.83 5.23 23.93
C HIS A 121 7.71 6.28 23.22
N HIS A 122 7.14 7.42 22.82
CA HIS A 122 7.84 8.52 22.14
C HIS A 122 8.59 8.10 20.86
N LEU A 123 8.07 7.09 20.15
CA LEU A 123 8.59 6.59 18.88
C LEU A 123 8.03 7.36 17.66
N VAL A 124 7.37 8.50 17.90
CA VAL A 124 6.84 9.38 16.85
C VAL A 124 8.00 9.93 16.03
N GLY A 125 8.13 9.47 14.79
CA GLY A 125 9.21 9.83 13.88
C GLY A 125 10.29 8.75 13.71
N ALA A 126 10.21 7.63 14.44
CA ALA A 126 11.03 6.46 14.13
C ALA A 126 10.70 5.98 12.71
N PRO A 127 11.70 5.78 11.82
CA PRO A 127 11.45 5.41 10.43
C PRO A 127 10.87 3.99 10.30
N TYR A 128 11.25 3.10 11.21
CA TYR A 128 10.82 1.70 11.23
C TYR A 128 10.43 1.28 12.66
N LEU A 129 9.47 0.37 12.75
CA LEU A 129 9.24 -0.45 13.93
C LEU A 129 10.42 -1.42 14.13
N SER A 130 10.52 -2.05 15.30
CA SER A 130 11.61 -3.01 15.59
C SER A 130 11.58 -4.28 14.72
N ASN A 131 10.41 -4.65 14.19
CA ASN A 131 10.25 -5.70 13.18
C ASN A 131 10.54 -5.23 11.73
N SER A 132 11.14 -4.04 11.55
CA SER A 132 11.49 -3.44 10.25
C SER A 132 10.30 -3.02 9.38
N VAL A 133 9.09 -2.97 9.91
CA VAL A 133 7.94 -2.37 9.21
C VAL A 133 8.11 -0.85 9.17
N PRO A 134 7.98 -0.19 8.00
CA PRO A 134 8.07 1.27 7.94
C PRO A 134 6.95 1.90 8.78
N THR A 135 7.28 2.75 9.75
CA THR A 135 6.27 3.40 10.59
C THR A 135 5.30 4.24 9.76
N GLY A 136 5.79 4.81 8.66
CA GLY A 136 4.94 5.55 7.74
C GLY A 136 3.90 4.69 7.01
N TYR A 137 4.16 3.40 6.79
CA TYR A 137 3.13 2.47 6.28
C TYR A 137 2.03 2.23 7.32
N VAL A 138 2.37 2.16 8.61
CA VAL A 138 1.37 2.08 9.69
C VAL A 138 0.48 3.33 9.71
N TYR A 139 1.07 4.52 9.56
CA TYR A 139 0.30 5.76 9.45
C TYR A 139 -0.61 5.80 8.22
N LEU A 140 -0.18 5.24 7.07
CA LEU A 140 -1.02 5.12 5.88
C LEU A 140 -2.25 4.27 6.13
N GLN A 141 -2.07 3.10 6.73
CA GLN A 141 -3.17 2.20 7.06
C GLN A 141 -4.16 2.82 8.04
N ALA A 142 -3.67 3.71 8.92
CA ALA A 142 -4.49 4.49 9.84
C ALA A 142 -5.12 5.75 9.22
N GLY A 143 -4.90 6.05 7.93
CA GLY A 143 -5.43 7.25 7.28
C GLY A 143 -4.81 8.57 7.74
N ARG A 144 -3.57 8.55 8.23
CA ARG A 144 -2.79 9.71 8.71
C ARG A 144 -1.70 10.08 7.69
N PRO A 145 -2.03 10.74 6.56
CA PRO A 145 -1.10 10.93 5.44
C PRO A 145 0.08 11.85 5.75
N ASP A 146 -0.09 12.88 6.60
CA ASP A 146 0.99 13.81 6.90
C ASP A 146 2.08 13.18 7.77
N GLU A 147 1.69 12.42 8.80
CA GLU A 147 2.62 11.62 9.60
C GLU A 147 3.26 10.51 8.78
N ALA A 148 2.51 9.90 7.86
CA ALA A 148 3.05 8.91 6.93
C ALA A 148 4.16 9.52 6.04
N ILE A 149 3.92 10.68 5.44
CA ILE A 149 4.93 11.37 4.61
C ILE A 149 6.19 11.65 5.43
N ALA A 150 6.05 12.21 6.63
CA ALA A 150 7.20 12.52 7.49
C ALA A 150 8.01 11.26 7.85
N ALA A 151 7.34 10.19 8.29
CA ALA A 151 8.01 8.95 8.67
C ALA A 151 8.67 8.25 7.46
N LEU A 152 8.00 8.19 6.30
CA LEU A 152 8.57 7.59 5.09
C LEU A 152 9.75 8.40 4.53
N GLN A 153 9.71 9.74 4.63
CA GLN A 153 10.84 10.58 4.28
C GLN A 153 12.07 10.28 5.17
N ALA A 154 11.86 9.97 6.45
CA ALA A 154 12.93 9.54 7.34
C ALA A 154 13.53 8.17 6.98
N CYS A 155 12.81 7.32 6.23
CA CYS A 155 13.34 6.06 5.70
C CYS A 155 14.30 6.25 4.52
N LEU A 156 14.15 7.33 3.73
CA LEU A 156 14.90 7.53 2.48
C LEU A 156 16.43 7.58 2.66
N PRO A 157 17.00 8.26 3.68
CA PRO A 157 18.45 8.24 3.92
C PRO A 157 18.99 6.87 4.30
N LEU A 158 18.16 6.01 4.92
CA LEU A 158 18.55 4.67 5.38
C LEU A 158 18.49 3.64 4.25
N SER A 159 17.66 3.87 3.23
CA SER A 159 17.53 2.98 2.08
C SER A 159 17.32 3.79 0.79
N PRO A 160 18.36 4.48 0.29
CA PRO A 160 18.27 5.23 -0.95
C PRO A 160 17.85 4.31 -2.10
N GLY A 161 16.77 4.67 -2.79
CA GLY A 161 16.25 3.87 -3.89
C GLY A 161 15.33 2.70 -3.48
N ASN A 162 14.88 2.60 -2.23
CA ASN A 162 13.88 1.59 -1.88
C ASN A 162 12.53 1.88 -2.57
N ALA A 163 12.16 1.05 -3.55
CA ALA A 163 10.95 1.23 -4.34
C ALA A 163 9.68 1.17 -3.49
N LEU A 164 9.67 0.32 -2.46
CA LEU A 164 8.53 0.17 -1.54
C LEU A 164 8.24 1.48 -0.80
N ILE A 165 9.28 2.14 -0.27
CA ILE A 165 9.16 3.43 0.42
C ILE A 165 8.64 4.52 -0.50
N TYR A 166 9.13 4.58 -1.74
CA TYR A 166 8.60 5.50 -2.75
C TYR A 166 7.15 5.20 -3.13
N GLY A 167 6.75 3.93 -3.20
CA GLY A 167 5.37 3.50 -3.42
C GLY A 167 4.45 4.03 -2.32
N TYR A 168 4.80 3.75 -1.06
CA TYR A 168 4.05 4.24 0.10
C TYR A 168 4.01 5.77 0.19
N LEU A 169 5.10 6.47 -0.17
CA LEU A 169 5.06 7.94 -0.27
C LEU A 169 4.04 8.40 -1.30
N GLY A 170 3.99 7.71 -2.45
CA GLY A 170 2.98 7.91 -3.46
C GLY A 170 1.56 7.78 -2.90
N ASP A 171 1.29 6.68 -2.19
CA ASP A 171 -0.01 6.43 -1.57
C ASP A 171 -0.38 7.50 -0.53
N ALA A 172 0.61 8.00 0.23
CA ALA A 172 0.41 9.08 1.19
C ALA A 172 -0.04 10.37 0.50
N TYR A 173 0.61 10.72 -0.61
CA TYR A 173 0.23 11.87 -1.41
C TYR A 173 -1.13 11.69 -2.10
N VAL A 174 -1.50 10.47 -2.52
CA VAL A 174 -2.86 10.19 -3.03
C VAL A 174 -3.90 10.46 -1.94
N LEU A 175 -3.68 9.98 -0.72
CA LEU A 175 -4.56 10.25 0.42
C LEU A 175 -4.66 11.74 0.75
N ARG A 176 -3.57 12.50 0.55
CA ARG A 176 -3.56 13.97 0.66
C ARG A 176 -4.11 14.69 -0.58
N THR A 177 -4.64 13.97 -1.56
CA THR A 177 -5.17 14.49 -2.84
C THR A 177 -4.13 15.17 -3.75
N GLU A 178 -2.83 14.97 -3.48
CA GLU A 178 -1.72 15.54 -4.25
C GLU A 178 -1.22 14.59 -5.34
N ILE A 179 -2.09 14.33 -6.31
CA ILE A 179 -1.87 13.31 -7.35
C ILE A 179 -0.56 13.53 -8.14
N ALA A 180 -0.19 14.79 -8.41
CA ALA A 180 1.05 15.09 -9.13
C ALA A 180 2.31 14.67 -8.35
N ALA A 181 2.33 14.91 -7.03
CA ALA A 181 3.43 14.46 -6.17
C ALA A 181 3.43 12.93 -6.04
N ALA A 182 2.25 12.33 -5.87
CA ALA A 182 2.08 10.89 -5.80
C ALA A 182 2.67 10.17 -7.00
N ARG A 183 2.31 10.62 -8.21
CA ARG A 183 2.79 10.02 -9.47
C ARG A 183 4.28 10.22 -9.70
N GLN A 184 4.88 11.27 -9.14
CA GLN A 184 6.34 11.41 -9.12
C GLN A 184 7.00 10.37 -8.19
N CYS A 185 6.41 10.11 -7.03
CA CYS A 185 6.88 9.06 -6.11
C CYS A 185 6.77 7.67 -6.76
N TYR A 186 5.64 7.34 -7.40
CA TYR A 186 5.49 6.07 -8.12
C TYR A 186 6.46 5.93 -9.30
N LEU A 187 6.75 7.03 -10.03
CA LEU A 187 7.78 7.01 -11.07
C LEU A 187 9.15 6.66 -10.48
N ASN A 188 9.54 7.27 -9.35
CA ASN A 188 10.79 6.94 -8.66
C ASN A 188 10.81 5.49 -8.17
N ALA A 189 9.70 4.98 -7.65
CA ALA A 189 9.56 3.60 -7.24
C ALA A 189 9.83 2.64 -8.42
N CYS A 190 9.15 2.87 -9.55
CA CYS A 190 9.29 2.05 -10.75
C CYS A 190 10.64 2.24 -11.47
N LEU A 191 11.31 3.38 -11.30
CA LEU A 191 12.66 3.56 -11.82
C LEU A 191 13.67 2.70 -11.07
N SER A 192 13.46 2.50 -9.77
CA SER A 192 14.29 1.62 -8.95
C SER A 192 13.99 0.14 -9.22
N ASP A 193 12.79 -0.30 -8.86
CA ASP A 193 12.32 -1.66 -9.08
C ASP A 193 10.77 -1.69 -9.09
N PRO A 194 10.15 -1.79 -10.28
CA PRO A 194 8.70 -1.90 -10.41
C PRO A 194 8.09 -3.09 -9.65
N LYS A 195 8.85 -4.17 -9.43
CA LYS A 195 8.33 -5.39 -8.78
C LYS A 195 8.26 -5.27 -7.27
N ALA A 196 9.09 -4.41 -6.69
CA ALA A 196 9.13 -4.17 -5.25
C ALA A 196 8.08 -3.14 -4.78
N VAL A 197 7.30 -2.57 -5.70
CA VAL A 197 6.12 -1.76 -5.36
C VAL A 197 5.02 -2.68 -4.84
N ASP A 198 4.36 -2.31 -3.75
CA ASP A 198 3.17 -3.00 -3.28
C ASP A 198 1.95 -2.64 -4.13
N TRP A 199 1.78 -3.38 -5.23
CA TRP A 199 0.66 -3.19 -6.15
C TRP A 199 -0.71 -3.56 -5.57
N ASN A 200 -0.74 -4.33 -4.48
CA ASN A 200 -1.99 -4.70 -3.82
C ASN A 200 -2.49 -3.57 -2.90
N PHE A 201 -1.58 -2.75 -2.40
CA PHE A 201 -1.91 -1.60 -1.55
C PHE A 201 -2.07 -0.27 -2.32
N LEU A 202 -1.53 -0.18 -3.54
CA LEU A 202 -1.49 1.03 -4.36
C LEU A 202 -2.83 1.78 -4.43
N LYS A 203 -2.82 3.08 -4.12
CA LYS A 203 -4.03 3.92 -4.07
C LYS A 203 -4.38 4.61 -5.40
N ASP A 204 -3.44 4.74 -6.35
CA ASP A 204 -3.72 5.33 -7.67
C ASP A 204 -4.44 4.31 -8.57
N SER A 205 -5.76 4.47 -8.70
CA SER A 205 -6.63 3.57 -9.47
C SER A 205 -6.33 3.56 -10.96
N GLU A 206 -5.85 4.67 -11.54
CA GLU A 206 -5.50 4.71 -12.97
C GLU A 206 -4.24 3.91 -13.23
N LEU A 207 -3.27 3.99 -12.32
CA LEU A 207 -2.02 3.24 -12.40
C LEU A 207 -2.25 1.74 -12.16
N ALA A 208 -3.10 1.37 -11.20
CA ALA A 208 -3.55 -0.01 -11.00
C ALA A 208 -4.26 -0.56 -12.25
N SER A 209 -5.20 0.19 -12.81
CA SER A 209 -5.90 -0.20 -14.05
C SER A 209 -4.94 -0.32 -15.24
N LEU A 210 -3.90 0.51 -15.29
CA LEU A 210 -2.87 0.40 -16.31
C LEU A 210 -2.06 -0.89 -16.13
N LYS A 211 -1.65 -1.23 -14.91
CA LYS A 211 -0.98 -2.50 -14.61
C LYS A 211 -1.78 -3.67 -15.20
N ASP A 212 -3.04 -3.79 -14.84
CA ASP A 212 -3.88 -4.94 -15.25
C ASP A 212 -3.96 -5.07 -16.78
N ARG A 213 -4.23 -3.96 -17.49
CA ARG A 213 -4.23 -3.95 -18.97
C ARG A 213 -2.89 -4.36 -19.58
N LEU A 214 -1.77 -4.03 -18.93
CA LEU A 214 -0.45 -4.41 -19.41
C LEU A 214 -0.12 -5.87 -19.11
N VAL A 215 -0.59 -6.41 -17.97
CA VAL A 215 -0.49 -7.84 -17.68
C VAL A 215 -1.16 -8.64 -18.80
N ASP A 216 -2.38 -8.26 -19.20
CA ASP A 216 -3.08 -8.89 -20.33
C ASP A 216 -2.31 -8.76 -21.65
N ARG A 217 -1.77 -7.56 -21.92
CA ARG A 217 -1.06 -7.27 -23.18
C ARG A 217 0.24 -8.05 -23.32
N TYR A 218 1.02 -8.16 -22.24
CA TYR A 218 2.32 -8.80 -22.25
C TYR A 218 2.26 -10.29 -21.85
N GLY A 219 1.13 -10.75 -21.31
CA GLY A 219 0.92 -12.12 -20.83
C GLY A 219 1.79 -12.49 -19.63
N ASN A 220 2.46 -11.51 -19.02
CA ASN A 220 3.43 -11.71 -17.96
C ASN A 220 3.53 -10.45 -17.10
N GLU A 221 3.22 -10.56 -15.81
CA GLU A 221 3.24 -9.44 -14.88
C GLU A 221 4.64 -8.84 -14.70
N ALA A 222 5.66 -9.67 -14.52
CA ALA A 222 7.03 -9.21 -14.36
C ALA A 222 7.52 -8.38 -15.55
N LEU A 223 7.12 -8.69 -16.78
CA LEU A 223 7.44 -7.90 -17.96
C LEU A 223 6.53 -6.67 -18.10
N ALA A 224 5.23 -6.80 -17.77
CA ALA A 224 4.28 -5.70 -17.79
C ALA A 224 4.73 -4.55 -16.87
N LEU A 225 5.17 -4.87 -15.65
CA LEU A 225 5.66 -3.92 -14.67
C LEU A 225 6.90 -3.14 -15.16
N GLU A 226 7.76 -3.78 -15.95
CA GLU A 226 8.97 -3.13 -16.51
C GLU A 226 8.62 -2.15 -17.64
N TRP A 227 7.57 -2.44 -18.41
CA TRP A 227 7.06 -1.53 -19.44
C TRP A 227 6.11 -0.46 -18.89
N LEU A 228 5.50 -0.70 -17.72
CA LEU A 228 4.48 0.17 -17.13
C LEU A 228 4.88 1.64 -17.07
N PRO A 229 6.09 2.03 -16.63
CA PRO A 229 6.47 3.43 -16.56
C PRO A 229 6.49 4.11 -17.94
N VAL A 230 6.88 3.38 -18.99
CA VAL A 230 6.86 3.89 -20.36
C VAL A 230 5.43 4.18 -20.80
N HIS A 231 4.50 3.23 -20.58
CA HIS A 231 3.09 3.46 -20.91
C HIS A 231 2.47 4.57 -20.08
N ALA A 232 2.79 4.63 -18.78
CA ALA A 232 2.32 5.66 -17.86
C ALA A 232 2.79 7.06 -18.28
N MET A 233 4.03 7.20 -18.75
CA MET A 233 4.55 8.47 -19.28
C MET A 233 3.85 8.89 -20.57
N LEU A 234 3.64 7.94 -21.49
CA LEU A 234 2.96 8.20 -22.77
C LEU A 234 1.45 8.45 -22.62
N GLN A 235 0.87 8.17 -21.45
CA GLN A 235 -0.51 8.48 -21.06
C GLN A 235 -0.58 9.69 -20.11
N ASP A 236 0.52 10.42 -19.93
CA ASP A 236 0.63 11.59 -19.04
C ASP A 236 0.33 11.31 -17.55
N LEU A 237 0.30 10.04 -17.14
CA LEU A 237 0.26 9.66 -15.73
C LEU A 237 1.59 10.04 -15.07
N PHE A 238 2.70 9.64 -15.66
CA PHE A 238 4.03 10.01 -15.16
C PHE A 238 4.57 11.21 -15.91
N LYS A 239 4.96 12.25 -15.14
CA LYS A 239 5.68 13.39 -15.69
C LYS A 239 7.20 13.10 -15.64
N PRO A 240 7.95 13.40 -16.72
CA PRO A 240 9.39 13.15 -16.84
C PRO A 240 10.26 14.11 -16.00
N ASN A 241 9.85 14.44 -14.78
CA ASN A 241 10.63 15.30 -13.90
C ASN A 241 11.73 14.47 -13.24
N LEU A 242 12.98 14.93 -13.36
CA LEU A 242 14.14 14.30 -12.74
C LEU A 242 14.29 14.74 -11.28
N LEU A 243 13.31 14.39 -10.45
CA LEU A 243 13.38 14.63 -9.01
C LEU A 243 13.37 13.28 -8.30
N GLY A 244 14.43 12.99 -7.53
CA GLY A 244 14.47 11.88 -6.56
C GLY A 244 15.56 10.84 -6.84
N LEU A 245 15.38 10.00 -7.88
CA LEU A 245 16.22 8.80 -8.02
C LEU A 245 17.63 9.04 -8.55
N TYR A 246 17.82 10.04 -9.40
CA TYR A 246 19.13 10.44 -9.90
C TYR A 246 19.54 11.75 -9.20
N GLY A 247 20.75 11.79 -8.66
CA GLY A 247 21.38 13.02 -8.15
C GLY A 247 21.66 14.05 -9.25
N GLY A 248 21.51 13.66 -10.53
CA GLY A 248 21.48 14.57 -11.67
C GLY A 248 21.51 13.86 -13.02
N LEU A 249 21.54 14.66 -14.09
CA LEU A 249 21.57 14.18 -15.49
C LEU A 249 22.75 13.24 -15.79
N LYS A 250 23.90 13.45 -15.13
CA LYS A 250 25.10 12.63 -15.32
C LYS A 250 24.85 11.17 -14.95
N GLU A 251 24.25 10.92 -13.79
CA GLU A 251 23.95 9.57 -13.31
C GLU A 251 22.96 8.85 -14.22
N LEU A 252 21.95 9.57 -14.74
CA LEU A 252 21.01 9.02 -15.73
C LEU A 252 21.73 8.61 -17.04
N VAL A 253 22.69 9.42 -17.51
CA VAL A 253 23.49 9.08 -18.70
C VAL A 253 24.35 7.84 -18.44
N GLU A 254 24.99 7.76 -17.28
CA GLU A 254 25.80 6.60 -16.89
C GLU A 254 24.96 5.31 -16.79
N ASP A 255 23.79 5.39 -16.16
CA ASP A 255 22.84 4.27 -16.07
C ASP A 255 22.35 3.82 -17.46
N TYR A 256 21.98 4.77 -18.34
CA TYR A 256 21.62 4.47 -19.72
C TYR A 256 22.73 3.73 -20.47
N LEU A 257 23.98 4.22 -20.40
CA LEU A 257 25.11 3.60 -21.10
C LEU A 257 25.42 2.19 -20.53
N ALA A 258 25.30 2.01 -19.21
CA ALA A 258 25.46 0.72 -18.58
C ALA A 258 24.39 -0.28 -19.05
N LEU A 259 23.12 0.13 -19.08
CA LEU A 259 22.01 -0.68 -19.60
C LEU A 259 22.16 -0.99 -21.09
N GLN A 260 22.59 -0.02 -21.90
CA GLN A 260 22.83 -0.21 -23.32
C GLN A 260 23.86 -1.30 -23.57
N LYS A 261 25.00 -1.26 -22.86
CA LYS A 261 26.06 -2.27 -22.94
C LYS A 261 25.57 -3.65 -22.51
N LYS A 262 24.76 -3.73 -21.45
CA LYS A 262 24.16 -4.99 -20.99
C LYS A 262 23.22 -5.56 -22.06
N CYS A 263 22.32 -4.74 -22.60
CA CYS A 263 21.35 -5.15 -23.62
C CYS A 263 22.01 -5.56 -24.94
N GLN A 264 23.15 -4.97 -25.32
CA GLN A 264 23.94 -5.39 -26.50
C GLN A 264 24.56 -6.78 -26.34
N ARG A 265 24.95 -7.15 -25.11
CA ARG A 265 25.52 -8.47 -24.81
C ARG A 265 24.45 -9.54 -24.72
N ALA A 266 23.33 -9.23 -24.04
CA ALA A 266 22.21 -10.12 -23.83
C ALA A 266 20.90 -9.31 -23.92
N PRO A 267 20.18 -9.35 -25.04
CA PRO A 267 18.99 -8.54 -25.28
C PRO A 267 17.74 -9.13 -24.62
N GLU A 268 17.72 -9.17 -23.29
CA GLU A 268 16.58 -9.64 -22.52
C GLU A 268 15.38 -8.67 -22.59
N PRO A 269 14.12 -9.17 -22.64
CA PRO A 269 12.93 -8.31 -22.72
C PRO A 269 12.84 -7.25 -21.62
N VAL A 270 13.24 -7.59 -20.39
CA VAL A 270 13.26 -6.68 -19.24
C VAL A 270 14.29 -5.55 -19.45
N LEU A 271 15.50 -5.88 -19.91
CA LEU A 271 16.53 -4.89 -20.19
C LEU A 271 16.11 -3.93 -21.30
N LYS A 272 15.36 -4.40 -22.30
CA LYS A 272 14.81 -3.55 -23.36
C LYS A 272 13.83 -2.51 -22.79
N ALA A 273 12.94 -2.90 -21.89
CA ALA A 273 11.98 -2.00 -21.25
C ALA A 273 12.70 -0.91 -20.42
N ARG A 274 13.63 -1.33 -19.57
CA ARG A 274 14.46 -0.42 -18.75
C ARG A 274 15.25 0.55 -19.62
N LEU A 275 15.91 0.05 -20.67
CA LEU A 275 16.68 0.86 -21.61
C LEU A 275 15.80 1.88 -22.35
N PHE A 276 14.61 1.46 -22.80
CA PHE A 276 13.65 2.36 -23.45
C PHE A 276 13.23 3.49 -22.52
N LEU A 277 12.93 3.19 -21.25
CA LEU A 277 12.55 4.19 -20.24
C LEU A 277 13.66 5.23 -20.02
N ARG A 278 14.92 4.79 -19.86
CA ARG A 278 16.04 5.73 -19.69
C ARG A 278 16.26 6.59 -20.94
N ALA A 279 16.13 6.00 -22.13
CA ALA A 279 16.21 6.74 -23.39
C ALA A 279 15.09 7.79 -23.51
N LEU A 280 13.86 7.44 -23.12
CA LEU A 280 12.71 8.35 -23.09
C LEU A 280 12.95 9.53 -22.13
N LEU A 281 13.43 9.26 -20.91
CA LEU A 281 13.78 10.29 -19.93
C LEU A 281 14.88 11.23 -20.46
N LEU A 282 15.95 10.69 -21.04
CA LEU A 282 17.02 11.49 -21.65
C LEU A 282 16.49 12.37 -22.79
N CYS A 283 15.64 11.81 -23.67
CA CYS A 283 15.03 12.58 -24.75
C CYS A 283 14.19 13.75 -24.24
N ASN A 284 13.49 13.59 -23.11
CA ASN A 284 12.74 14.69 -22.51
C ASN A 284 13.65 15.82 -21.98
N GLN A 285 14.91 15.51 -21.69
CA GLN A 285 15.92 16.45 -21.19
C GLN A 285 16.83 16.98 -22.30
N GLU A 286 16.46 16.78 -23.58
CA GLU A 286 17.27 17.15 -24.74
C GLU A 286 17.70 18.62 -24.69
N ALA A 287 16.83 19.54 -24.28
CA ALA A 287 17.13 20.97 -24.16
C ALA A 287 18.32 21.27 -23.22
N HIS A 288 18.42 20.53 -22.11
CA HIS A 288 19.48 20.70 -21.11
C HIS A 288 20.77 19.97 -21.49
N LEU A 289 20.68 19.00 -22.39
CA LEU A 289 21.78 18.11 -22.78
C LEU A 289 22.38 18.44 -24.16
N ARG A 290 21.86 19.44 -24.89
CA ARG A 290 22.32 19.78 -26.27
C ARG A 290 23.82 20.04 -26.38
N PHE A 291 24.46 20.45 -25.29
CA PHE A 291 25.88 20.79 -25.25
C PHE A 291 26.77 19.62 -24.77
N ILE A 292 26.17 18.51 -24.34
CA ILE A 292 26.88 17.32 -23.85
C ILE A 292 27.07 16.34 -25.01
N LYS A 293 28.31 16.25 -25.53
CA LYS A 293 28.66 15.39 -26.68
C LYS A 293 28.48 13.89 -26.43
N THR A 294 28.33 13.46 -25.19
CA THR A 294 28.23 12.04 -24.81
C THR A 294 26.90 11.40 -25.24
N VAL A 295 25.86 12.18 -25.50
CA VAL A 295 24.53 11.66 -25.84
C VAL A 295 24.11 12.10 -27.24
N ASN A 296 23.99 11.15 -28.17
CA ASN A 296 23.43 11.40 -29.49
C ASN A 296 21.93 11.08 -29.52
N PHE A 297 21.09 12.11 -29.57
CA PHE A 297 19.62 11.97 -29.59
C PHE A 297 19.07 11.29 -30.84
N ILE A 298 19.78 11.35 -31.96
CA ILE A 298 19.40 10.62 -33.18
C ILE A 298 19.56 9.12 -32.94
N ASP A 299 20.69 8.73 -32.34
CA ASP A 299 20.97 7.32 -32.04
C ASP A 299 20.07 6.80 -30.92
N LEU A 300 19.75 7.62 -29.91
CA LEU A 300 18.72 7.29 -28.90
C LEU A 300 17.37 6.97 -29.54
N ARG A 301 16.88 7.83 -30.44
CA ARG A 301 15.59 7.63 -31.12
C ARG A 301 15.61 6.40 -32.03
N LYS A 302 16.71 6.16 -32.75
CA LYS A 302 16.89 4.92 -33.54
C LYS A 302 16.87 3.68 -32.64
N MET A 303 17.55 3.75 -31.49
CA MET A 303 17.56 2.69 -30.50
C MET A 303 16.15 2.42 -29.97
N MET A 304 15.42 3.44 -29.51
CA MET A 304 14.03 3.30 -29.07
C MET A 304 13.14 2.63 -30.12
N LYS A 305 13.25 3.04 -31.40
CA LYS A 305 12.52 2.42 -32.51
C LYS A 305 12.85 0.93 -32.67
N SER A 306 14.11 0.54 -32.49
CA SER A 306 14.54 -0.86 -32.57
C SER A 306 14.10 -1.71 -31.38
N LEU A 307 13.93 -1.10 -30.20
CA LEU A 307 13.47 -1.77 -28.99
C LEU A 307 11.96 -2.06 -29.05
N ASP A 308 11.14 -1.05 -29.41
CA ASP A 308 9.71 -1.20 -29.65
C ASP A 308 9.22 -0.10 -30.61
N ALA A 309 8.93 -0.48 -31.86
CA ALA A 309 8.50 0.45 -32.90
C ALA A 309 7.10 1.05 -32.63
N GLY A 310 6.21 0.29 -31.97
CA GLY A 310 4.85 0.73 -31.67
C GLY A 310 4.83 1.79 -30.56
N LEU A 311 5.60 1.57 -29.49
CA LEU A 311 5.80 2.54 -28.42
C LEU A 311 6.57 3.77 -28.91
N PHE A 312 7.57 3.59 -29.77
CA PHE A 312 8.25 4.73 -30.38
C PHE A 312 7.31 5.58 -31.23
N ALA A 313 6.40 4.98 -32.00
CA ALA A 313 5.39 5.73 -32.75
C ALA A 313 4.43 6.50 -31.83
N LYS A 314 4.03 5.92 -30.68
CA LYS A 314 3.25 6.63 -29.66
C LYS A 314 4.02 7.80 -29.06
N TYR A 315 5.30 7.60 -28.76
CA TYR A 315 6.20 8.66 -28.29
C TYR A 315 6.27 9.84 -29.27
N LEU A 316 6.38 9.59 -30.58
CA LEU A 316 6.40 10.67 -31.58
C LEU A 316 5.10 11.49 -31.56
N LYS A 317 3.93 10.83 -31.47
CA LYS A 317 2.65 11.54 -31.33
C LYS A 317 2.58 12.34 -30.03
N TRP A 318 3.06 11.77 -28.93
CA TRP A 318 3.05 12.39 -27.62
C TRP A 318 3.90 13.68 -27.56
N ILE A 319 5.09 13.69 -28.19
CA ILE A 319 5.91 14.91 -28.28
C ILE A 319 5.31 15.97 -29.22
N GLU A 320 4.57 15.56 -30.26
CA GLU A 320 3.89 16.49 -31.17
C GLU A 320 2.75 17.23 -30.46
N GLN A 321 1.92 16.51 -29.70
CA GLN A 321 0.82 17.06 -28.91
C GLN A 321 1.32 18.08 -27.87
N ARG A 322 2.36 17.74 -27.11
CA ARG A 322 2.92 18.66 -26.11
C ARG A 322 3.53 19.92 -26.72
N LYS A 323 4.04 19.85 -27.96
CA LYS A 323 4.55 21.02 -28.68
C LYS A 323 3.43 21.92 -29.21
N SER A 324 2.25 21.37 -29.53
CA SER A 324 1.10 22.19 -29.90
C SER A 324 0.51 22.92 -28.70
N ASP A 325 0.51 22.30 -27.51
CA ASP A 325 -0.06 22.91 -26.29
C ASP A 325 0.81 24.04 -25.71
N LEU A 326 2.07 24.13 -26.15
CA LEU A 326 3.03 25.19 -25.78
C LEU A 326 3.04 26.38 -26.75
N LYS A 327 2.24 26.34 -27.83
CA LYS A 327 2.12 27.42 -28.82
C LYS A 327 0.81 28.18 -28.64
#